data_AF-A0A523TJ32-F1
#
_entry.id   AF-A0A523TJ32-F1
#
_cell.length_a   1.000
_cell.length_b   1.000
_cell.length_c   1.000
_cell.angle_alpha   90.00
_cell.angle_beta   90.00
_cell.angle_gamma   90.00
#
_symmetry.space_group_name_H-M   'P 1'
#
loop_
_entity.id
_entity.type
_entity.pdbx_description
1 polymer ?
#
loop_
_entity_poly.entity_id
_entity_poly.type
_entity_poly.pdbx_seq_one_letter_code
_entity_poly.pdbx_strand_id
1 'polypeptide(L)'
;MASEAQWLFITDKYSLVEYLDNAIVVARFNQNELMRELIEIRCKMLEAKSYDDVLAILDSLLKLNEKVIDDRLGEVLGGLIEQISFYKDSRIDYKGKADKAKS
;
A
#
# COMPACT_ATOMS: atom_id res chain seq x y z
N MET A 1 9.63 -22.42 -6.06
CA MET A 1 10.41 -21.21 -6.35
C MET A 1 9.43 -20.13 -6.78
N ALA A 2 9.37 -19.00 -6.07
CA ALA A 2 8.53 -17.88 -6.49
C ALA A 2 9.08 -17.28 -7.79
N SER A 3 8.22 -16.87 -8.72
CA SER A 3 8.67 -16.24 -9.97
C SER A 3 9.33 -14.88 -9.68
N GLU A 4 10.18 -14.41 -10.59
CA GLU A 4 10.87 -13.11 -10.46
C GLU A 4 9.87 -11.95 -10.26
N ALA A 5 8.70 -12.03 -10.91
CA ALA A 5 7.59 -11.10 -10.74
C ALA A 5 6.90 -11.21 -9.36
N GLN A 6 6.94 -12.37 -8.70
CA GLN A 6 6.51 -12.55 -7.32
C GLN A 6 7.56 -12.03 -6.34
N TRP A 7 8.86 -12.17 -6.65
CA TRP A 7 9.92 -11.60 -5.83
C TRP A 7 9.89 -10.07 -5.80
N LEU A 8 9.74 -9.41 -6.96
CA LEU A 8 9.55 -7.95 -7.00
C LEU A 8 8.36 -7.51 -6.13
N PHE A 9 7.23 -8.22 -6.27
CA PHE A 9 6.03 -7.95 -5.47
C PHE A 9 6.27 -8.13 -3.96
N ILE A 10 7.00 -9.17 -3.56
CA ILE A 10 7.32 -9.44 -2.15
C ILE A 10 8.28 -8.37 -1.61
N THR A 11 9.30 -7.97 -2.36
CA THR A 11 10.28 -6.97 -1.95
C THR A 11 9.62 -5.60 -1.78
N ASP A 12 8.78 -5.19 -2.72
CA ASP A 12 8.04 -3.92 -2.65
C ASP A 12 7.06 -3.90 -1.47
N LYS A 13 6.45 -5.05 -1.14
CA LYS A 13 5.50 -5.19 -0.03
C LYS A 13 6.12 -4.84 1.32
N TYR A 14 7.37 -5.24 1.58
CA TYR A 14 8.03 -4.93 2.85
C TYR A 14 8.39 -3.44 2.97
N SER A 15 8.82 -2.82 1.88
CA SER A 15 9.07 -1.37 1.85
C SER A 15 7.78 -0.58 2.11
N LEU A 16 6.65 -0.99 1.51
CA LEU A 16 5.37 -0.35 1.78
C LEU A 16 4.92 -0.52 3.24
N VAL A 17 5.22 -1.67 3.86
CA VAL A 17 4.94 -1.90 5.29
C VAL A 17 5.80 -0.99 6.18
N GLU A 18 7.07 -0.75 5.84
CA GLU A 18 7.92 0.20 6.59
C GLU A 18 7.36 1.63 6.57
N TYR A 19 6.84 2.08 5.43
CA TYR A 19 6.16 3.38 5.33
C TYR A 19 4.92 3.43 6.23
N LEU A 20 4.12 2.35 6.24
CA LEU A 20 2.95 2.26 7.10
C LEU A 20 3.33 2.21 8.59
N ASP A 21 4.43 1.56 8.95
CA ASP A 21 4.94 1.55 10.32
C ASP A 21 5.32 2.95 10.80
N ASN A 22 5.87 3.80 9.93
CA ASN A 22 6.08 5.21 10.23
C ASN A 22 4.75 5.96 10.46
N ALA A 23 3.73 5.71 9.63
CA ALA A 23 2.41 6.29 9.83
C ALA A 23 1.79 5.89 11.18
N ILE A 24 1.95 4.62 11.59
CA ILE A 24 1.50 4.12 12.89
C ILE A 24 2.19 4.87 14.04
N VAL A 25 3.51 5.07 13.93
CA VAL A 25 4.28 5.83 14.93
C VAL A 25 3.80 7.27 15.01
N VAL A 26 3.59 7.95 13.88
CA VAL A 26 3.09 9.33 13.84
C VAL A 26 1.68 9.42 14.44
N ALA A 27 0.77 8.54 14.02
CA ALA A 27 -0.60 8.48 14.53
C ALA A 27 -0.64 8.25 16.04
N ARG A 28 0.28 7.43 16.60
CA ARG A 28 0.36 7.20 18.05
C ARG A 28 0.48 8.48 18.86
N PHE A 29 1.20 9.48 18.34
CA PHE A 29 1.45 10.73 19.06
C PHE A 29 0.46 11.84 18.70
N ASN A 30 -0.04 11.86 17.45
CA ASN A 30 -0.83 12.98 16.94
C ASN A 30 -2.32 12.66 16.77
N GLN A 31 -2.69 11.39 16.56
CA GLN A 31 -4.05 10.99 16.20
C GLN A 31 -4.32 9.51 16.56
N ASN A 32 -4.20 9.18 17.84
CA ASN A 32 -4.13 7.81 18.36
C ASN A 32 -5.36 6.95 18.01
N GLU A 33 -6.53 7.56 17.82
CA GLU A 33 -7.75 6.88 17.40
C GLU A 33 -7.62 6.15 16.05
N LEU A 34 -6.72 6.60 15.16
CA LEU A 34 -6.48 5.99 13.86
C LEU A 34 -5.49 4.81 13.91
N MET A 35 -4.79 4.59 15.04
CA MET A 35 -3.78 3.53 15.15
C MET A 35 -4.35 2.14 14.84
N ARG A 36 -5.55 1.85 15.33
CA ARG A 36 -6.15 0.52 15.13
C ARG A 36 -6.38 0.24 13.65
N GLU A 37 -6.96 1.19 12.93
CA GLU A 37 -7.22 1.06 11.49
C GLU A 37 -5.90 0.91 10.71
N LEU A 38 -4.86 1.67 11.07
CA LEU A 38 -3.52 1.54 10.47
C LEU A 38 -2.91 0.15 10.70
N ILE A 39 -3.00 -0.39 11.92
CA ILE A 39 -2.52 -1.75 12.24
C ILE A 39 -3.29 -2.82 11.45
N GLU A 40 -4.61 -2.66 11.29
CA GLU A 40 -5.42 -3.57 10.48
C GLU A 40 -5.00 -3.54 9.00
N ILE A 41 -4.72 -2.35 8.45
CA ILE A 41 -4.18 -2.21 7.08
C ILE A 41 -2.81 -2.88 6.96
N ARG A 42 -1.95 -2.73 7.97
CA ARG A 42 -0.61 -3.36 8.01
C ARG A 42 -0.70 -4.88 7.94
N CYS A 43 -1.61 -5.49 8.72
CA CYS A 43 -1.83 -6.93 8.67
C CYS A 43 -2.26 -7.37 7.26
N LYS A 44 -3.21 -6.65 6.63
CA LYS A 44 -3.63 -6.93 5.25
C LYS A 44 -2.47 -6.81 4.27
N MET A 45 -1.61 -5.80 4.41
CA MET A 45 -0.42 -5.64 3.58
C MET A 45 0.54 -6.82 3.72
N LEU A 46 0.79 -7.31 4.93
CA LEU A 46 1.64 -8.48 5.14
C LEU A 46 1.04 -9.76 4.54
N GLU A 47 -0.28 -9.89 4.57
CA GLU A 47 -1.01 -11.06 4.06
C GLU A 47 -1.28 -11.01 2.55
N ALA A 48 -1.16 -9.84 1.92
CA ALA A 48 -1.42 -9.65 0.51
C ALA A 48 -0.58 -10.58 -0.37
N LYS A 49 -1.28 -11.30 -1.26
CA LYS A 49 -0.71 -12.29 -2.20
C LYS A 49 -1.15 -12.05 -3.63
N SER A 50 -2.14 -11.19 -3.84
CA SER A 50 -2.73 -10.89 -5.13
C SER A 50 -2.78 -9.39 -5.40
N TYR A 51 -3.02 -9.05 -6.66
CA TYR A 51 -3.25 -7.67 -7.07
C TYR A 51 -4.55 -7.10 -6.47
N ASP A 52 -5.60 -7.92 -6.36
CA ASP A 52 -6.87 -7.49 -5.77
C ASP A 52 -6.72 -7.17 -4.28
N ASP A 53 -5.84 -7.88 -3.56
CA ASP A 53 -5.50 -7.54 -2.17
C ASP A 53 -4.89 -6.14 -2.08
N VAL A 54 -4.00 -5.78 -3.02
CA VAL A 54 -3.39 -4.45 -3.09
C VAL A 54 -4.41 -3.37 -3.39
N LEU A 55 -5.39 -3.63 -4.25
CA LEU A 55 -6.50 -2.71 -4.50
C LEU A 55 -7.34 -2.49 -3.22
N ALA A 56 -7.65 -3.56 -2.50
CA ALA A 56 -8.39 -3.46 -1.24
C ALA A 56 -7.62 -2.69 -0.15
N ILE A 57 -6.29 -2.79 -0.14
CA ILE A 57 -5.41 -2.00 0.73
C ILE A 57 -5.46 -0.52 0.34
N LEU A 58 -5.34 -0.20 -0.95
CA LEU A 58 -5.43 1.17 -1.46
C LEU A 58 -6.76 1.83 -1.07
N ASP A 59 -7.88 1.13 -1.27
CA ASP A 59 -9.21 1.61 -0.86
C ASP A 59 -9.30 1.84 0.65
N SER A 60 -8.66 0.99 1.46
CA SER A 60 -8.62 1.15 2.91
C SER A 60 -7.82 2.39 3.32
N LEU A 61 -6.69 2.65 2.65
CA LEU A 61 -5.86 3.82 2.89
C LEU A 61 -6.56 5.12 2.47
N LEU A 62 -7.24 5.14 1.32
CA LEU A 62 -8.00 6.30 0.86
C LEU A 62 -9.10 6.68 1.86
N LYS A 63 -9.87 5.70 2.35
CA LYS A 63 -10.91 5.93 3.37
C LYS A 63 -10.35 6.39 4.71
N LEU A 64 -9.18 5.87 5.10
CA LEU A 64 -8.50 6.32 6.31
C LEU A 64 -8.05 7.79 6.15
N ASN A 65 -7.51 8.14 4.98
CA ASN A 65 -6.98 9.48 4.72
C ASN A 65 -8.04 10.58 4.83
N GLU A 66 -9.31 10.28 4.54
CA GLU A 66 -10.44 11.20 4.77
C GLU A 66 -10.65 11.56 6.25
N LYS A 67 -10.14 10.74 7.18
CA LYS A 67 -10.25 10.95 8.64
C LYS A 67 -9.01 11.62 9.24
N VAL A 68 -7.94 11.79 8.46
CA VAL A 68 -6.68 12.34 8.94
C VAL A 68 -6.79 13.85 9.04
N ILE A 69 -6.48 14.39 10.21
CA ILE A 69 -6.44 15.84 10.44
C ILE A 69 -5.04 16.33 10.78
N ASP A 70 -4.12 15.43 11.15
CA ASP A 70 -2.71 15.76 11.38
C ASP A 70 -1.98 15.86 10.04
N ASP A 71 -1.38 17.02 9.75
CA ASP A 71 -0.70 17.29 8.48
C ASP A 71 0.42 16.28 8.22
N ARG A 72 1.21 15.94 9.25
CA ARG A 72 2.33 14.99 9.11
C ARG A 72 1.85 13.58 8.79
N LEU A 73 0.81 13.13 9.48
CA LEU A 73 0.18 11.85 9.18
C LEU A 73 -0.41 11.86 7.76
N GLY A 74 -1.00 12.98 7.34
CA GLY A 74 -1.52 13.18 5.99
C GLY A 74 -0.44 13.10 4.91
N GLU A 75 0.72 13.71 5.13
CA GLU A 75 1.87 13.63 4.22
C GLU A 75 2.38 12.19 4.09
N VAL A 76 2.54 11.48 5.20
CA VAL A 76 3.03 10.09 5.19
C VAL A 76 2.03 9.17 4.49
N LEU A 77 0.74 9.30 4.79
CA LEU A 77 -0.31 8.49 4.15
C LEU A 77 -0.49 8.85 2.68
N GLY A 78 -0.41 10.13 2.31
CA GLY A 78 -0.44 10.58 0.93
C GLY A 78 0.68 9.97 0.10
N GLY A 79 1.92 10.00 0.61
CA GLY A 79 3.06 9.37 -0.06
C GLY A 79 2.89 7.84 -0.22
N LEU A 80 2.32 7.16 0.78
CA LEU A 80 2.03 5.74 0.69
C LEU A 80 0.95 5.43 -0.37
N ILE A 81 -0.11 6.25 -0.42
CA ILE A 81 -1.19 6.14 -1.41
C ILE A 81 -0.63 6.35 -2.83
N GLU A 82 0.23 7.34 -3.03
CA GLU A 82 0.87 7.61 -4.31
C GLU A 82 1.75 6.44 -4.76
N GLN A 83 2.57 5.89 -3.86
CA GLN A 83 3.42 4.75 -4.16
C GLN A 83 2.57 3.53 -4.57
N ILE A 84 1.55 3.17 -3.79
CA ILE A 84 0.67 2.04 -4.10
C ILE A 84 -0.09 2.27 -5.43
N SER A 85 -0.50 3.50 -5.71
CA SER A 85 -1.17 3.85 -6.98
C SER A 85 -0.22 3.75 -8.17
N PHE A 86 1.03 4.20 -8.03
CA PHE A 86 2.05 4.02 -9.07
C PHE A 86 2.34 2.54 -9.36
N TYR A 87 2.39 1.70 -8.32
CA TYR A 87 2.53 0.25 -8.48
C TYR A 87 1.33 -0.37 -9.22
N LYS A 88 0.12 0.08 -8.91
CA LYS A 88 -1.10 -0.33 -9.61
C LYS A 88 -1.00 -0.03 -11.12
N ASP A 89 -0.63 1.20 -11.47
CA ASP A 89 -0.61 1.65 -12.87
C ASP A 89 0.52 1.00 -13.68
N SER A 90 1.71 0.87 -13.09
CA SER A 90 2.86 0.20 -13.73
C SER A 90 2.61 -1.29 -13.99
N ARG A 91 1.89 -1.99 -13.10
CA ARG A 91 1.46 -3.39 -13.29
C ARG A 91 0.42 -3.54 -14.41
N ILE A 92 -0.53 -2.61 -14.52
CA ILE A 92 -1.52 -2.60 -15.61
C ILE A 92 -0.83 -2.47 -16.96
N ASP A 93 0.12 -1.54 -17.09
CA ASP A 93 0.88 -1.33 -18.32
C ASP A 93 1.73 -2.57 -18.69
N TYR A 94 2.37 -3.21 -17.70
CA TYR A 94 3.15 -4.42 -17.94
C TYR A 94 2.30 -5.62 -18.39
N LYS A 95 1.10 -5.81 -17.79
CA LYS A 95 0.15 -6.85 -18.19
C LYS A 95 -0.35 -6.61 -19.63
N GLY A 96 -0.72 -5.37 -19.94
CA GLY A 96 -1.17 -5.00 -21.30
C GLY A 96 -0.10 -5.24 -22.38
N LYS A 97 1.18 -5.00 -22.06
CA LYS A 97 2.31 -5.30 -22.96
C LYS A 97 2.57 -6.80 -23.10
N ALA A 98 2.47 -7.57 -22.01
CA ALA A 98 2.67 -9.01 -22.02
C ALA A 98 1.58 -9.77 -22.81
N ASP A 99 0.33 -9.31 -22.72
CA ASP A 99 -0.80 -9.90 -23.46
C ASP A 99 -0.69 -9.59 -24.97
N LYS A 100 -0.21 -8.39 -25.33
CA LYS A 100 0.08 -8.02 -26.74
C LYS A 100 1.26 -8.78 -27.34
N ALA A 101 2.25 -9.17 -26.55
CA ALA A 101 3.41 -9.93 -27.04
C ALA A 101 3.10 -11.42 -27.31
N LYS A 102 1.95 -11.92 -26.84
CA LYS A 102 1.49 -13.31 -27.03
C LYS A 102 0.41 -13.46 -28.12
N SER A 103 -0.06 -12.36 -28.70
CA SER A 103 -1.03 -12.32 -29.80
C SER A 103 -0.35 -12.01 -31.13
#